data_AF-A0A933A711-F1
#
_entry.id   AF-A0A933A711-F1
#
_cell.length_a   1.000
_cell.length_b   1.000
_cell.length_c   1.000
_cell.angle_alpha   90.00
_cell.angle_beta   90.00
_cell.angle_gamma   90.00
#
_symmetry.space_group_name_H-M   'P 1'
#
loop_
_entity.id
_entity.type
_entity.pdbx_description
1 polymer ?
#
loop_
_entity_poly.entity_id
_entity_poly.type
_entity_poly.pdbx_seq_one_letter_code
_entity_poly.pdbx_strand_id
1 'polypeptide(L)'
;DAGGKGIVVDYQPSVGNVPVLADNLRLFLIGTCLIAFDSVLNQVFGAKPGKYSSDNDIHSLRAIIYMMRCAYAHTPTFPTWKIDKTQYKRKFTISEINFEIDFTSLDGKSLAIRDCGGWDGIFRLFRHCIAVIKKNSNV
;
A
#
# COMPACT_ATOMS: atom_id res chain seq x y z
N ASP A 1 39.64 -9.69 27.43
CA ASP A 1 40.21 -10.31 26.24
C ASP A 1 39.31 -10.02 25.04
N ALA A 2 39.91 -9.57 23.94
CA ALA A 2 39.37 -9.17 22.61
C ALA A 2 37.97 -8.50 22.56
N GLY A 3 37.83 -7.17 22.60
CA GLY A 3 38.19 -6.35 21.43
C GLY A 3 36.97 -6.16 20.52
N GLY A 4 35.97 -5.38 20.96
CA GLY A 4 34.80 -5.02 20.17
C GLY A 4 35.20 -4.18 18.96
N LYS A 5 35.55 -4.85 17.86
CA LYS A 5 35.72 -4.20 16.55
C LYS A 5 34.34 -3.81 16.06
N GLY A 6 33.94 -2.56 16.36
CA GLY A 6 32.83 -1.93 15.68
C GLY A 6 33.06 -2.07 14.17
N ILE A 7 32.07 -2.64 13.47
CA ILE A 7 32.09 -2.66 12.02
C ILE A 7 31.92 -1.21 11.59
N VAL A 8 33.00 -0.60 11.08
CA VAL A 8 32.90 0.66 10.34
C VAL A 8 32.27 0.29 9.01
N VAL A 9 30.96 0.50 8.90
CA VAL A 9 30.29 0.43 7.60
C VAL A 9 30.60 1.73 6.89
N ASP A 10 31.68 1.75 6.10
CA ASP A 10 31.97 2.83 5.16
C ASP A 10 30.94 2.78 4.02
N TYR A 11 29.72 3.24 4.32
CA TYR A 11 28.71 3.49 3.29
C TYR A 11 29.02 4.83 2.64
N GLN A 12 29.79 4.79 1.56
CA GLN A 12 29.93 5.88 0.60
C GLN A 12 28.82 5.70 -0.45
N PRO A 13 27.68 6.41 -0.36
CA PRO A 13 26.67 6.33 -1.40
C PRO A 13 27.29 6.84 -2.70
N SER A 14 27.51 5.95 -3.67
CA SER A 14 27.73 6.38 -5.04
C SER A 14 26.50 7.19 -5.48
N VAL A 15 26.68 8.18 -6.35
CA VAL A 15 25.62 9.11 -6.77
C VAL A 15 24.39 8.37 -7.34
N GLY A 16 24.55 7.12 -7.80
CA GLY A 16 23.46 6.22 -8.24
C GLY A 16 22.68 5.49 -7.12
N ASN A 17 23.16 5.48 -5.88
CA ASN A 17 22.51 4.80 -4.74
C ASN A 17 21.52 5.69 -3.98
N VAL A 18 21.63 7.02 -4.09
CA VAL A 18 20.74 7.98 -3.42
C VAL A 18 19.29 7.86 -3.90
N PRO A 19 19.00 7.69 -5.22
CA PRO A 19 17.64 7.47 -5.70
C PRO A 19 17.01 6.18 -5.14
N VAL A 20 17.77 5.09 -5.08
CA VAL A 20 17.30 3.79 -4.57
C VAL A 20 16.96 3.86 -3.07
N LEU A 21 17.80 4.53 -2.29
CA LEU A 21 17.54 4.73 -0.86
C LEU A 21 16.30 5.60 -0.62
N ALA A 22 16.14 6.68 -1.39
CA ALA A 22 14.97 7.55 -1.32
C ALA A 22 13.68 6.82 -1.69
N ASP A 23 13.71 5.99 -2.74
CA ASP A 23 12.57 5.20 -3.19
C ASP A 23 12.18 4.11 -2.18
N ASN A 24 13.16 3.46 -1.56
CA ASN A 24 12.90 2.52 -0.47
C ASN A 24 12.26 3.23 0.72
N LEU A 25 12.79 4.38 1.15
CA LEU A 25 12.22 5.16 2.27
C LEU A 25 10.76 5.58 1.98
N ARG A 26 10.50 6.01 0.76
CA ARG A 26 9.15 6.34 0.27
C ARG A 26 8.21 5.15 0.36
N LEU A 27 8.64 3.97 -0.09
CA LEU A 27 7.87 2.74 0.01
C LEU A 27 7.63 2.33 1.47
N PHE A 28 8.60 2.54 2.37
CA PHE A 28 8.42 2.34 3.81
C PHE A 28 7.29 3.21 4.37
N LEU A 29 7.31 4.52 4.10
CA LEU A 29 6.27 5.44 4.56
C LEU A 29 4.88 5.03 4.03
N ILE A 30 4.78 4.73 2.74
CA ILE A 30 3.52 4.25 2.13
C ILE A 30 3.08 2.96 2.81
N GLY A 31 3.97 1.99 2.97
CA GLY A 31 3.70 0.70 3.61
C GLY A 31 3.16 0.85 5.02
N THR A 32 3.80 1.69 5.84
CA THR A 32 3.32 1.99 7.20
C THR A 32 1.94 2.64 7.19
N CYS A 33 1.70 3.62 6.32
CA CYS A 33 0.39 4.24 6.17
C CYS A 33 -0.69 3.23 5.77
N LEU A 34 -0.39 2.32 4.82
CA LEU A 34 -1.33 1.28 4.38
C LEU A 34 -1.72 0.33 5.51
N ILE A 35 -0.76 -0.07 6.35
CA ILE A 35 -1.03 -0.90 7.54
C ILE A 35 -1.94 -0.17 8.52
N ALA A 36 -1.67 1.12 8.78
CA ALA A 36 -2.51 1.93 9.66
C ALA A 36 -3.93 2.10 9.09
N PHE A 37 -4.06 2.43 7.81
CA PHE A 37 -5.38 2.57 7.16
C PHE A 37 -6.16 1.26 7.12
N ASP A 38 -5.53 0.14 6.79
CA ASP A 38 -6.19 -1.18 6.84
C ASP A 38 -6.74 -1.47 8.24
N SER A 39 -5.94 -1.22 9.28
CA SER A 39 -6.36 -1.39 10.68
C SER A 39 -7.57 -0.51 11.02
N VAL A 40 -7.50 0.78 10.74
CA VAL A 40 -8.58 1.73 11.08
C VAL A 40 -9.85 1.47 10.26
N LEU A 41 -9.73 1.17 8.96
CA LEU A 41 -10.88 0.82 8.12
C LEU A 41 -11.57 -0.45 8.63
N ASN A 42 -10.83 -1.43 9.13
CA ASN A 42 -11.41 -2.63 9.75
C ASN A 42 -12.07 -2.34 11.10
N GLN A 43 -11.65 -1.30 11.84
CA GLN A 43 -12.35 -0.85 13.04
C GLN A 43 -13.66 -0.13 12.70
N VAL A 44 -13.63 0.78 11.72
CA VAL A 44 -14.80 1.59 11.32
C VAL A 44 -15.88 0.75 10.64
N PHE A 45 -15.50 -0.16 9.75
CA PHE A 45 -16.43 -0.92 8.91
C PHE A 45 -16.51 -2.41 9.28
N GLY A 46 -15.99 -2.80 10.46
CA GLY A 46 -15.94 -4.18 10.91
C GLY A 46 -14.85 -5.03 10.25
N ALA A 47 -14.61 -6.21 10.82
CA ALA A 47 -13.52 -7.11 10.42
C ALA A 47 -13.67 -7.64 8.99
N LYS A 48 -12.50 -7.90 8.37
CA LYS A 48 -12.25 -8.48 7.03
C LYS A 48 -13.52 -8.82 6.24
N PRO A 49 -13.80 -8.09 5.15
CA PRO A 49 -14.98 -8.31 4.33
C PRO A 49 -15.07 -9.76 3.88
N GLY A 50 -16.11 -10.44 4.35
CA GLY A 50 -16.66 -11.58 3.65
C GLY A 50 -17.10 -11.09 2.28
N LYS A 51 -16.61 -11.76 1.22
CA LYS A 51 -16.90 -11.51 -0.20
C LYS A 51 -17.16 -10.03 -0.51
N TYR A 52 -16.11 -9.29 -0.88
CA TYR A 52 -16.22 -7.97 -1.52
C TYR A 52 -16.98 -8.09 -2.85
N SER A 53 -18.30 -8.25 -2.80
CA SER A 53 -19.15 -8.53 -3.96
C SER A 53 -20.03 -7.35 -4.34
N SER A 54 -20.05 -6.27 -3.57
CA SER A 54 -20.70 -5.03 -3.97
C SER A 54 -19.67 -4.07 -4.54
N ASP A 55 -19.90 -3.63 -5.78
CA ASP A 55 -19.08 -2.66 -6.49
C ASP A 55 -19.38 -1.22 -6.02
N ASN A 56 -19.22 -0.97 -4.72
CA ASN A 56 -19.30 0.38 -4.17
C ASN A 56 -17.91 0.90 -3.79
N ASP A 57 -17.78 2.23 -3.80
CA ASP A 57 -16.51 2.93 -3.59
C ASP A 57 -15.82 2.54 -2.26
N ILE A 58 -16.57 2.29 -1.19
CA ILE A 58 -16.01 1.84 0.11
C ILE A 58 -15.40 0.45 0.01
N HIS A 59 -16.06 -0.49 -0.69
CA HIS A 59 -15.50 -1.81 -0.91
C HIS A 59 -14.26 -1.76 -1.78
N SER A 60 -14.27 -0.93 -2.84
CA SER A 60 -13.09 -0.68 -3.66
C SER A 60 -11.94 -0.13 -2.83
N LEU A 61 -12.19 0.92 -2.03
CA LEU A 61 -11.20 1.50 -1.14
C LEU A 61 -10.56 0.46 -0.21
N ARG A 62 -11.38 -0.33 0.48
CA ARG A 62 -10.90 -1.36 1.41
C ARG A 62 -10.11 -2.44 0.69
N ALA A 63 -10.56 -2.90 -0.48
CA ALA A 63 -9.85 -3.91 -1.27
C ALA A 63 -8.50 -3.39 -1.76
N ILE A 64 -8.44 -2.15 -2.26
CA ILE A 64 -7.22 -1.50 -2.74
C ILE A 64 -6.20 -1.39 -1.60
N ILE A 65 -6.59 -0.82 -0.46
CA ILE A 65 -5.72 -0.67 0.72
C ILE A 65 -5.21 -2.03 1.19
N TYR A 66 -6.10 -3.02 1.30
CA TYR A 66 -5.72 -4.37 1.69
C TYR A 66 -4.70 -5.01 0.73
N MET A 67 -4.93 -4.90 -0.58
CA MET A 67 -4.04 -5.48 -1.59
C MET A 67 -2.67 -4.80 -1.61
N MET A 68 -2.64 -3.46 -1.54
CA MET A 68 -1.39 -2.70 -1.46
C MET A 68 -0.62 -3.04 -0.17
N ARG A 69 -1.31 -3.12 0.97
CA ARG A 69 -0.72 -3.55 2.23
C ARG A 69 -0.13 -4.95 2.13
N CYS A 70 -0.83 -5.90 1.50
CA CYS A 70 -0.32 -7.26 1.31
C CYS A 70 0.93 -7.28 0.41
N ALA A 71 0.95 -6.50 -0.67
CA ALA A 71 2.10 -6.41 -1.55
C ALA A 71 3.35 -5.91 -0.81
N TYR A 72 3.17 -5.03 0.17
CA TYR A 72 4.24 -4.52 1.01
C TYR A 72 4.63 -5.46 2.17
N ALA A 73 3.66 -5.98 2.92
CA ALA A 73 3.88 -6.64 4.21
C ALA A 73 4.69 -7.94 4.13
N HIS A 74 4.69 -8.63 3.00
CA HIS A 74 5.39 -9.91 2.86
C HIS A 74 6.87 -9.77 2.50
N THR A 75 7.23 -8.73 1.72
CA THR A 75 8.61 -8.46 1.30
C THR A 75 8.90 -6.95 1.28
N PRO A 76 8.99 -6.27 2.45
CA PRO A 76 9.06 -4.80 2.52
C PRO A 76 10.22 -4.16 1.73
N THR A 77 11.36 -4.85 1.63
CA THR A 77 12.54 -4.39 0.88
C THR A 77 12.36 -4.49 -0.64
N PHE A 78 11.56 -5.47 -1.09
CA PHE A 78 11.25 -5.71 -2.50
C PHE A 78 9.76 -6.05 -2.64
N PRO A 79 8.86 -5.07 -2.48
CA PRO A 79 7.42 -5.33 -2.45
C PRO A 79 6.96 -5.92 -3.78
N THR A 80 6.17 -6.99 -3.71
CA THR A 80 5.62 -7.67 -4.90
C THR A 80 4.12 -7.91 -4.71
N TRP A 81 3.36 -7.73 -5.78
CA TRP A 81 1.94 -8.04 -5.77
C TRP A 81 1.74 -9.54 -5.62
N LYS A 82 0.89 -9.92 -4.66
CA LYS A 82 0.50 -11.31 -4.43
C LYS A 82 -1.01 -11.42 -4.41
N ILE A 83 -1.59 -11.89 -5.51
CA ILE A 83 -3.04 -11.85 -5.78
C ILE A 83 -3.59 -13.26 -5.84
N ASP A 84 -3.44 -13.99 -4.73
CA ASP A 84 -3.78 -15.42 -4.64
C ASP A 84 -5.29 -15.69 -4.74
N LYS A 85 -6.14 -14.70 -4.40
CA LYS A 85 -7.60 -14.88 -4.37
C LYS A 85 -8.26 -14.29 -5.61
N THR A 86 -9.06 -15.10 -6.30
CA THR A 86 -9.78 -14.73 -7.54
C THR A 86 -10.64 -13.49 -7.41
N GLN A 87 -11.25 -13.26 -6.23
CA GLN A 87 -12.06 -12.06 -5.95
C GLN A 87 -11.30 -10.72 -6.08
N TYR A 88 -9.96 -10.74 -6.01
CA TYR A 88 -9.13 -9.54 -6.19
C TYR A 88 -8.53 -9.46 -7.59
N LYS A 89 -8.66 -10.49 -8.44
CA LYS A 89 -8.20 -10.47 -9.85
C LYS A 89 -9.20 -9.72 -10.73
N ARG A 90 -9.42 -8.44 -10.42
CA ARG A 90 -10.35 -7.55 -11.11
C ARG A 90 -9.92 -6.09 -10.97
N LYS A 91 -10.62 -5.22 -11.68
CA LYS A 91 -10.50 -3.77 -11.50
C LYS A 91 -11.28 -3.31 -10.28
N PHE A 92 -10.72 -2.35 -9.56
CA PHE A 92 -11.41 -1.63 -8.49
C PHE A 92 -11.36 -0.15 -8.79
N THR A 93 -12.51 0.50 -8.67
CA THR A 93 -12.69 1.92 -8.97
C THR A 93 -13.30 2.61 -7.76
N ILE A 94 -12.79 3.79 -7.44
CA ILE A 94 -13.35 4.73 -6.47
C ILE A 94 -13.75 5.97 -7.26
N SER A 95 -15.03 6.05 -7.57
CA SER A 95 -15.60 7.07 -8.45
C SER A 95 -15.41 8.47 -7.89
N GLU A 96 -15.59 8.64 -6.58
CA GLU A 96 -15.48 9.92 -5.86
C GLU A 96 -14.13 10.64 -6.04
N ILE A 97 -13.05 9.90 -6.34
CA ILE A 97 -11.71 10.47 -6.54
C ILE A 97 -11.08 10.16 -7.90
N ASN A 98 -11.87 9.59 -8.82
CA ASN A 98 -11.41 9.11 -10.12
C ASN A 98 -10.11 8.29 -9.99
N PHE A 99 -10.16 7.25 -9.14
CA PHE A 99 -9.05 6.34 -8.89
C PHE A 99 -9.46 4.95 -9.34
N GLU A 100 -8.63 4.33 -10.19
CA GLU A 100 -8.80 2.95 -10.64
C GLU A 100 -7.47 2.22 -10.50
N ILE A 101 -7.54 0.95 -10.09
CA ILE A 101 -6.41 0.02 -10.18
C ILE A 101 -6.88 -1.32 -10.74
N ASP A 102 -6.11 -1.85 -11.69
CA ASP A 102 -6.39 -3.14 -12.32
C ASP A 102 -5.44 -4.22 -11.77
N PHE A 103 -5.97 -5.07 -10.91
CA PHE A 103 -5.21 -6.18 -10.33
C PHE A 103 -5.11 -7.41 -11.23
N THR A 104 -5.79 -7.46 -12.37
CA THR A 104 -5.79 -8.66 -13.25
C THR A 104 -4.40 -9.00 -13.77
N SER A 105 -3.54 -8.00 -13.95
CA SER A 105 -2.21 -8.15 -14.54
C SER A 105 -1.07 -7.93 -13.54
N LEU A 106 -1.36 -7.67 -12.27
CA LEU A 106 -0.35 -7.25 -11.30
C LEU A 106 0.30 -8.42 -10.56
N ASP A 107 -0.34 -9.60 -10.52
CA ASP A 107 0.15 -10.78 -9.78
C ASP A 107 1.61 -11.12 -10.13
N GLY A 108 2.46 -11.22 -9.11
CA GLY A 108 3.90 -11.49 -9.24
C GLY A 108 4.78 -10.31 -9.68
N LYS A 109 4.21 -9.15 -10.06
CA LYS A 109 5.00 -7.96 -10.43
C LYS A 109 5.52 -7.24 -9.19
N SER A 110 6.67 -6.57 -9.33
CA SER A 110 7.13 -5.60 -8.33
C SER A 110 6.11 -4.47 -8.19
N LEU A 111 5.80 -4.10 -6.95
CA LEU A 111 4.93 -2.97 -6.67
C LEU A 111 5.61 -1.69 -7.18
N ALA A 112 4.97 -1.02 -8.12
CA ALA A 112 5.43 0.27 -8.61
C ALA A 112 4.34 1.32 -8.36
N ILE A 113 4.73 2.47 -7.81
CA ILE A 113 3.80 3.56 -7.48
C ILE A 113 3.01 4.03 -8.72
N ARG A 114 3.61 3.91 -9.92
CA ARG A 114 2.94 4.17 -11.21
C ARG A 114 1.71 3.31 -11.46
N ASP A 115 1.67 2.08 -10.93
CA ASP A 115 0.51 1.18 -11.04
C ASP A 115 -0.70 1.72 -10.23
N CYS A 116 -0.44 2.68 -9.34
CA CYS A 116 -1.42 3.34 -8.48
C CYS A 116 -1.65 4.81 -8.89
N GLY A 117 -1.40 5.18 -10.14
CA GLY A 117 -1.55 6.56 -10.62
C GLY A 117 -0.44 7.52 -10.16
N GLY A 118 0.72 6.98 -9.77
CA GLY A 118 1.84 7.79 -9.29
C GLY A 118 1.61 8.36 -7.89
N TRP A 119 2.45 9.32 -7.48
CA TRP A 119 2.34 9.97 -6.18
C TRP A 119 1.01 10.68 -5.97
N ASP A 120 0.47 11.29 -7.03
CA ASP A 120 -0.84 11.93 -6.99
C ASP A 120 -1.96 10.92 -6.65
N GLY A 121 -1.94 9.75 -7.28
CA GLY A 121 -2.91 8.69 -6.96
C GLY A 121 -2.81 8.21 -5.51
N ILE A 122 -1.59 8.03 -4.98
CA ILE A 122 -1.39 7.67 -3.56
C ILE A 122 -1.96 8.75 -2.62
N PHE A 123 -1.69 10.03 -2.88
CA PHE A 123 -2.20 11.10 -2.03
C PHE A 123 -3.71 11.24 -2.11
N ARG A 124 -4.31 11.09 -3.30
CA ARG A 124 -5.78 11.05 -3.45
C ARG A 124 -6.38 9.91 -2.65
N LEU A 125 -5.80 8.72 -2.75
CA LEU A 125 -6.25 7.53 -2.00
C LEU A 125 -6.17 7.77 -0.48
N PHE A 126 -5.05 8.28 0.02
CA PHE A 126 -4.87 8.53 1.46
C PHE A 126 -5.80 9.63 1.99
N ARG A 127 -5.96 10.74 1.26
CA ARG A 127 -6.91 11.79 1.63
C ARG A 127 -8.34 11.26 1.67
N HIS A 128 -8.70 10.44 0.70
CA HIS A 128 -10.01 9.81 0.65
C HIS A 128 -10.22 8.82 1.81
N CYS A 129 -9.23 7.99 2.15
CA CYS A 129 -9.26 7.17 3.36
C CYS A 129 -9.57 8.00 4.61
N ILE A 130 -8.85 9.11 4.81
CA ILE A 130 -9.06 10.00 5.97
C ILE A 130 -10.49 10.57 5.96
N ALA A 131 -10.98 11.04 4.81
CA ALA A 131 -12.32 11.60 4.69
C ALA A 131 -13.42 10.56 5.01
N VAL A 132 -13.28 9.35 4.47
CA VAL A 132 -14.20 8.22 4.72
C VAL A 132 -14.18 7.83 6.19
N ILE A 133 -13.00 7.72 6.80
CA ILE A 133 -12.86 7.42 8.24
C ILE A 133 -13.54 8.50 9.08
N LYS A 134 -13.28 9.79 8.82
CA LYS A 134 -13.91 10.90 9.56
C LYS A 134 -15.42 10.91 9.43
N LYS A 135 -15.96 10.65 8.24
CA LYS A 135 -17.41 10.63 7.99
C LYS A 135 -18.13 9.50 8.74
N ASN A 136 -17.45 8.37 8.96
CA ASN A 136 -18.05 7.15 9.51
C ASN A 136 -17.59 6.82 10.94
N SER A 137 -16.63 7.56 11.48
CA SER A 137 -16.28 7.52 12.89
C SER A 137 -17.17 8.53 13.60
N ASN A 138 -17.89 8.12 14.65
CA ASN A 138 -18.65 9.03 15.53
C ASN A 138 -17.73 9.87 16.43
N VAL A 139 -16.59 10.33 15.90
CA VAL A 139 -15.55 11.12 16.60
C VAL A 139 -15.52 12.52 16.01
#